data_AF-A0A1H7DRI5-F1
#
_entry.id   AF-A0A1H7DRI5-F1
#
_cell.length_a   1.000
_cell.length_b   1.000
_cell.length_c   1.000
_cell.angle_alpha   90.00
_cell.angle_beta   90.00
_cell.angle_gamma   90.00
#
_symmetry.space_group_name_H-M   'P 1'
#
loop_
_entity.id
_entity.type
_entity.pdbx_description
1 polymer ?
#
loop_
_entity_poly.entity_id
_entity_poly.type
_entity_poly.pdbx_seq_one_letter_code
_entity_poly.pdbx_strand_id
1 'polypeptide(L)'
;MKARVIAALCGVSVLVAACSQSPEAVADGNSSAGDESDGIFKGAVGKVAQTCEGSGIVTNDEFSVNGSVDLRSKPSESSKKIVNEKASSILHTTEYQQVDYSERLKEVCRQKDWSKIQVLEPDWLTDVTGWVPVKALRAIQRDSTGKRTYVEADFSWDRDSDAFKPKLVAAVNRIVRENARCPTVDPGTLSKSGPRSKPGKPVFYVTCQGEQPFNVWFEPSDAADKGKSFSAMRNVDRGGAVQLCEQAAKEAANNPQTVSFSKFMDLAFVPYANGNTRIISSFTAKNTFGVESKFRIECFFEGSTMTERNIEEGRR
;
A
#
# COMPACT_ATOMS: atom_id res chain seq x y z
N MET A 1 19.87 13.46 -18.63
CA MET A 1 18.63 12.78 -18.23
C MET A 1 18.54 11.48 -19.01
N LYS A 2 18.86 10.35 -18.38
CA LYS A 2 18.64 9.02 -18.99
C LYS A 2 17.28 8.53 -18.52
N ALA A 3 16.35 8.35 -19.46
CA ALA A 3 15.08 7.70 -19.19
C ALA A 3 15.35 6.27 -18.70
N ARG A 4 14.85 5.90 -17.53
CA ARG A 4 14.85 4.51 -17.05
C ARG A 4 13.53 3.87 -17.44
N VAL A 5 13.63 2.76 -18.14
CA VAL A 5 12.52 1.88 -18.50
C VAL A 5 12.10 1.15 -17.24
N ILE A 6 10.92 1.48 -16.71
CA ILE A 6 10.23 0.65 -15.73
C ILE A 6 9.70 -0.56 -16.50
N ALA A 7 10.41 -1.68 -16.45
CA ALA A 7 9.91 -2.94 -16.96
C ALA A 7 8.83 -3.47 -16.00
N ALA A 8 7.61 -2.99 -16.18
CA ALA A 8 6.42 -3.67 -15.68
C ALA A 8 6.19 -4.92 -16.54
N LEU A 9 6.45 -6.10 -15.98
CA LEU A 9 6.11 -7.38 -16.60
C LEU A 9 4.91 -7.99 -15.86
N CYS A 10 3.75 -7.93 -16.51
CA CYS A 10 2.58 -8.77 -16.24
C CYS A 10 2.91 -10.25 -16.46
N GLY A 11 2.27 -11.16 -15.70
CA GLY A 11 2.36 -12.61 -15.98
C GLY A 11 1.70 -13.58 -14.97
N VAL A 12 0.38 -13.51 -14.87
CA VAL A 12 -0.65 -14.59 -14.71
C VAL A 12 -0.21 -16.05 -14.36
N SER A 13 -0.80 -16.55 -13.25
CA SER A 13 -1.34 -17.90 -12.89
C SER A 13 -0.45 -19.17 -12.82
N VAL A 14 -0.46 -19.90 -11.68
CA VAL A 14 -1.32 -21.07 -11.31
C VAL A 14 -0.80 -21.73 -10.00
N LEU A 15 -1.76 -22.26 -9.21
CA LEU A 15 -1.71 -23.08 -7.99
C LEU A 15 -0.46 -23.98 -7.75
N VAL A 16 -0.10 -24.21 -6.46
CA VAL A 16 -0.29 -25.49 -5.72
C VAL A 16 -0.02 -25.33 -4.21
N ALA A 17 -0.93 -25.95 -3.46
CA ALA A 17 -1.02 -26.38 -2.06
C ALA A 17 0.19 -26.38 -1.09
N ALA A 18 -0.12 -25.85 0.11
CA ALA A 18 -0.03 -26.44 1.46
C ALA A 18 1.17 -27.31 1.87
N CYS A 19 1.81 -26.91 2.98
CA CYS A 19 2.08 -27.81 4.11
C CYS A 19 2.14 -27.03 5.43
N SER A 20 1.19 -27.36 6.29
CA SER A 20 1.12 -27.07 7.72
C SER A 20 2.08 -27.96 8.51
N GLN A 21 2.69 -27.43 9.57
CA GLN A 21 3.01 -28.21 10.78
C GLN A 21 3.27 -27.26 11.96
N SER A 22 2.36 -27.33 12.93
CA SER A 22 2.51 -26.82 14.30
C SER A 22 3.47 -27.72 15.09
N PRO A 23 4.15 -27.22 16.13
CA PRO A 23 4.59 -28.03 17.24
C PRO A 23 3.69 -27.85 18.47
N GLU A 24 3.40 -28.98 19.09
CA GLU A 24 2.59 -29.20 20.27
C GLU A 24 3.23 -28.60 21.53
N ALA A 25 2.35 -28.22 22.46
CA ALA A 25 2.67 -27.86 23.82
C ALA A 25 3.01 -29.12 24.64
N VAL A 26 4.04 -29.03 25.48
CA VAL A 26 4.27 -29.96 26.60
C VAL A 26 4.34 -29.11 27.87
N ALA A 27 3.42 -29.38 28.78
CA ALA A 27 3.38 -28.85 30.14
C ALA A 27 3.55 -30.03 31.10
N ASP A 28 4.43 -29.85 32.08
CA ASP A 28 4.51 -30.48 33.41
C ASP A 28 5.67 -29.74 34.10
N GLY A 29 5.60 -29.11 35.27
CA GLY A 29 4.75 -29.31 36.43
C GLY A 29 5.56 -29.97 37.55
N ASN A 30 6.30 -29.21 38.39
CA ASN A 30 6.17 -29.28 39.85
C ASN A 30 7.05 -28.26 40.63
N SER A 31 6.61 -28.05 41.87
CA SER A 31 6.85 -26.96 42.80
C SER A 31 7.98 -27.22 43.82
N SER A 32 8.57 -26.18 44.41
CA SER A 32 8.44 -25.82 45.86
C SER A 32 9.58 -24.93 46.40
N ALA A 33 9.18 -23.88 47.14
CA ALA A 33 9.78 -23.21 48.32
C ALA A 33 11.33 -23.16 48.49
N GLY A 34 12.00 -22.06 48.84
CA GLY A 34 11.65 -20.76 49.42
C GLY A 34 12.78 -20.40 50.40
N ASP A 35 13.39 -19.21 50.29
CA ASP A 35 13.95 -18.47 51.45
C ASP A 35 14.36 -17.04 51.06
N GLU A 36 14.16 -16.12 52.00
CA GLU A 36 14.52 -14.70 51.94
C GLU A 36 16.00 -14.48 52.32
N SER A 37 16.70 -13.58 51.62
CA SER A 37 17.35 -12.39 52.23
C SER A 37 18.32 -11.68 51.27
N ASP A 38 18.23 -10.36 51.33
CA ASP A 38 19.29 -9.36 51.18
C ASP A 38 20.04 -9.15 49.85
N GLY A 39 19.78 -7.98 49.28
CA GLY A 39 20.85 -6.98 49.25
C GLY A 39 21.57 -6.76 47.92
N ILE A 40 21.15 -5.70 47.23
CA ILE A 40 22.03 -4.74 46.53
C ILE A 40 22.93 -5.36 45.43
N PHE A 41 22.46 -5.31 44.19
CA PHE A 41 23.14 -4.73 43.01
C PHE A 41 22.22 -4.93 41.80
N LYS A 42 21.12 -4.16 41.73
CA LYS A 42 20.41 -3.96 40.45
C LYS A 42 21.24 -3.00 39.59
N GLY A 43 22.35 -3.51 39.07
CA GLY A 43 22.97 -2.94 37.89
C GLY A 43 21.94 -3.05 36.77
N ALA A 44 21.51 -1.92 36.23
CA ALA A 44 20.81 -1.89 34.96
C ALA A 44 21.73 -2.60 33.95
N VAL A 45 21.37 -3.83 33.56
CA VAL A 45 22.03 -4.54 32.46
C VAL A 45 21.69 -3.73 31.22
N GLY A 46 22.59 -2.80 30.88
CA GLY A 46 22.56 -2.13 29.59
C GLY A 46 22.53 -3.22 28.53
N LYS A 47 21.49 -3.19 27.68
CA LYS A 47 21.29 -4.13 26.57
C LYS A 47 22.62 -4.27 25.82
N VAL A 48 23.29 -5.41 25.98
CA VAL A 48 24.59 -5.65 25.32
C VAL A 48 24.35 -5.50 23.83
N ALA A 49 25.02 -4.53 23.22
CA ALA A 49 24.91 -4.25 21.80
C ALA A 49 25.28 -5.53 21.05
N GLN A 50 24.30 -6.14 20.37
CA GLN A 50 24.55 -7.34 19.59
C GLN A 50 25.51 -6.97 18.46
N THR A 51 26.61 -7.69 18.35
CA THR A 51 27.61 -7.46 17.30
C THR A 51 27.14 -8.09 16.00
N CYS A 52 27.38 -7.42 14.89
CA CYS A 52 27.26 -7.98 13.55
C CYS A 52 28.65 -8.21 12.93
N GLU A 53 28.71 -8.57 11.65
CA GLU A 53 29.95 -8.80 10.89
C GLU A 53 31.08 -7.85 11.31
N GLY A 54 32.30 -8.36 11.54
CA GLY A 54 33.45 -7.56 11.95
C GLY A 54 33.28 -6.89 13.32
N SER A 55 33.58 -5.59 13.40
CA SER A 55 33.42 -4.78 14.62
C SER A 55 32.09 -4.00 14.63
N GLY A 56 31.08 -4.49 13.91
CA GLY A 56 29.81 -3.79 13.73
C GLY A 56 28.82 -4.00 14.85
N ILE A 57 27.82 -3.12 14.93
CA ILE A 57 26.71 -3.20 15.88
C ILE A 57 25.39 -3.36 15.13
N VAL A 58 24.52 -4.24 15.63
CA VAL A 58 23.14 -4.41 15.16
C VAL A 58 22.26 -3.30 15.75
N THR A 59 21.54 -2.57 14.90
CA THR A 59 20.62 -1.50 15.33
C THR A 59 19.16 -1.90 15.10
N ASN A 60 18.83 -2.46 13.92
CA ASN A 60 17.45 -2.71 13.44
C ASN A 60 16.63 -1.44 13.19
N ASP A 61 17.30 -0.28 13.06
CA ASP A 61 16.63 0.99 12.78
C ASP A 61 16.09 1.03 11.33
N GLU A 62 14.97 1.71 11.12
CA GLU A 62 14.38 1.90 9.80
C GLU A 62 14.78 3.25 9.17
N PHE A 63 15.16 3.22 7.90
CA PHE A 63 15.62 4.37 7.13
C PHE A 63 14.91 4.47 5.78
N SER A 64 14.92 5.67 5.23
CA SER A 64 14.74 5.93 3.80
C SER A 64 16.06 6.49 3.23
N VAL A 65 16.11 6.75 1.93
CA VAL A 65 17.33 7.20 1.24
C VAL A 65 17.14 8.63 0.73
N ASN A 66 18.23 9.41 0.76
CA ASN A 66 18.29 10.68 0.06
C ASN A 66 18.71 10.43 -1.40
N GLY A 67 17.79 10.61 -2.35
CA GLY A 67 18.08 10.34 -3.76
C GLY A 67 18.24 8.85 -4.00
N SER A 68 19.37 8.44 -4.60
CA SER A 68 19.72 7.03 -4.84
C SER A 68 21.17 6.74 -4.53
N VAL A 69 21.48 5.50 -4.14
CA VAL A 69 22.83 5.05 -3.79
C VAL A 69 23.07 3.61 -4.26
N ASP A 70 24.25 3.35 -4.80
CA ASP A 70 24.69 2.01 -5.18
C ASP A 70 25.00 1.15 -3.94
N LEU A 71 24.56 -0.09 -3.96
CA LEU A 71 24.89 -1.06 -2.93
C LEU A 71 26.31 -1.61 -3.12
N ARG A 72 27.02 -1.77 -2.01
CA ARG A 72 28.39 -2.27 -2.01
C ARG A 72 28.55 -3.57 -1.24
N SER A 73 29.52 -4.36 -1.66
CA SER A 73 29.84 -5.65 -1.05
C SER A 73 30.50 -5.53 0.33
N LYS A 74 31.15 -4.41 0.64
CA LYS A 74 31.86 -4.16 1.90
C LYS A 74 31.68 -2.69 2.36
N PRO A 75 31.91 -2.37 3.65
CA PRO A 75 31.83 -1.00 4.18
C PRO A 75 33.04 -0.16 3.77
N SER A 76 33.17 0.13 2.47
CA SER A 76 34.26 0.92 1.91
C SER A 76 33.91 1.49 0.54
N GLU A 77 34.37 2.72 0.26
CA GLU A 77 34.22 3.39 -1.04
C GLU A 77 34.98 2.66 -2.17
N SER A 78 36.08 1.96 -1.83
CA SER A 78 36.86 1.19 -2.81
C SER A 78 36.31 -0.21 -3.07
N SER A 79 35.30 -0.64 -2.31
CA SER A 79 34.71 -1.96 -2.49
C SER A 79 33.86 -2.03 -3.75
N LYS A 80 33.76 -3.24 -4.32
CA LYS A 80 32.95 -3.49 -5.52
C LYS A 80 31.49 -3.19 -5.23
N LYS A 81 30.85 -2.47 -6.16
CA LYS A 81 29.39 -2.35 -6.25
C LYS A 81 28.79 -3.72 -6.57
N ILE A 82 27.60 -3.98 -6.05
CA ILE A 82 26.88 -5.23 -6.29
C ILE A 82 26.21 -5.13 -7.66
N VAL A 83 26.45 -6.13 -8.53
CA VAL A 83 25.85 -6.19 -9.86
C VAL A 83 24.40 -6.63 -9.76
N ASN A 84 23.51 -5.97 -10.51
CA ASN A 84 22.16 -6.44 -10.72
C ASN A 84 22.17 -7.38 -11.93
N GLU A 85 22.41 -8.67 -11.69
CA GLU A 85 22.56 -9.67 -12.74
C GLU A 85 21.32 -9.76 -13.65
N LYS A 86 20.12 -9.68 -13.04
CA LYS A 86 18.85 -9.74 -13.79
C LYS A 86 18.70 -8.55 -14.72
N ALA A 87 18.90 -7.33 -14.23
CA ALA A 87 18.81 -6.13 -15.07
C ALA A 87 19.92 -6.11 -16.13
N SER A 88 21.14 -6.52 -15.75
CA SER A 88 22.28 -6.52 -16.68
C SER A 88 22.08 -7.50 -17.83
N SER A 89 21.51 -8.67 -17.54
CA SER A 89 21.18 -9.67 -18.56
C SER A 89 20.10 -9.19 -19.53
N ILE A 90 19.11 -8.42 -19.05
CA ILE A 90 18.00 -7.92 -19.87
C ILE A 90 18.43 -6.72 -20.72
N LEU A 91 19.24 -5.82 -20.16
CA LEU A 91 19.65 -4.57 -20.80
C LEU A 91 20.93 -4.70 -21.61
N HIS A 92 21.64 -5.84 -21.51
CA HIS A 92 22.94 -6.08 -22.12
C HIS A 92 23.99 -5.01 -21.75
N THR A 93 23.84 -4.39 -20.58
CA THR A 93 24.76 -3.42 -19.98
C THR A 93 25.01 -3.80 -18.53
N THR A 94 26.17 -3.44 -17.95
CA THR A 94 26.40 -3.67 -16.52
C THR A 94 25.57 -2.69 -15.70
N GLU A 95 24.55 -3.20 -15.04
CA GLU A 95 23.72 -2.47 -14.10
C GLU A 95 24.06 -2.87 -12.66
N TYR A 96 24.04 -1.90 -11.76
CA TYR A 96 24.34 -2.11 -10.34
C TYR A 96 23.06 -2.09 -9.53
N GLN A 97 23.05 -2.83 -8.42
CA GLN A 97 21.97 -2.73 -7.44
C GLN A 97 22.02 -1.37 -6.76
N GLN A 98 20.87 -0.72 -6.67
CA GLN A 98 20.68 0.59 -6.08
C GLN A 98 19.47 0.55 -5.16
N VAL A 99 19.49 1.41 -4.15
CA VAL A 99 18.31 1.78 -3.34
C VAL A 99 18.11 3.29 -3.45
N ASP A 100 16.87 3.73 -3.37
CA ASP A 100 16.43 5.10 -3.49
C ASP A 100 15.32 5.47 -2.49
N TYR A 101 14.70 6.64 -2.68
CA TYR A 101 13.69 7.18 -1.77
C TYR A 101 12.41 6.36 -1.72
N SER A 102 12.16 5.53 -2.74
CA SER A 102 10.95 4.71 -2.84
C SER A 102 10.98 3.49 -1.93
N GLU A 103 12.16 3.04 -1.50
CA GLU A 103 12.30 1.90 -0.60
C GLU A 103 12.31 2.31 0.89
N ARG A 104 11.76 1.42 1.71
CA ARG A 104 11.94 1.42 3.16
C ARG A 104 13.03 0.42 3.51
N LEU A 105 14.03 0.85 4.27
CA LEU A 105 15.21 0.05 4.58
C LEU A 105 15.28 -0.28 6.07
N LYS A 106 15.84 -1.45 6.39
CA LYS A 106 16.27 -1.82 7.73
C LYS A 106 17.80 -1.81 7.79
N GLU A 107 18.37 -1.11 8.75
CA GLU A 107 19.80 -1.24 9.05
C GLU A 107 20.03 -2.50 9.88
N VAL A 108 20.71 -3.48 9.28
CA VAL A 108 21.02 -4.75 9.93
C VAL A 108 22.39 -4.74 10.60
N CYS A 109 23.27 -3.83 10.20
CA CYS A 109 24.61 -3.68 10.77
C CYS A 109 25.17 -2.28 10.53
N ARG A 110 25.78 -1.66 11.55
CA ARG A 110 26.52 -0.41 11.42
C ARG A 110 28.00 -0.61 11.71
N GLN A 111 28.86 -0.11 10.84
CA GLN A 111 30.31 -0.07 10.99
C GLN A 111 30.85 1.32 10.61
N LYS A 112 31.27 2.11 11.61
CA LYS A 112 31.74 3.50 11.40
C LYS A 112 30.73 4.29 10.55
N ASP A 113 31.17 4.80 9.39
CA ASP A 113 30.35 5.60 8.47
C ASP A 113 29.56 4.77 7.46
N TRP A 114 29.42 3.46 7.69
CA TRP A 114 28.75 2.53 6.79
C TRP A 114 27.64 1.74 7.49
N SER A 115 26.58 1.52 6.72
CA SER A 115 25.40 0.78 7.13
C SER A 115 25.15 -0.36 6.15
N LYS A 116 25.06 -1.58 6.64
CA LYS A 116 24.50 -2.70 5.88
C LYS A 116 22.99 -2.60 6.00
N ILE A 117 22.31 -2.52 4.86
CA ILE A 117 20.86 -2.41 4.79
C ILE A 117 20.25 -3.69 4.22
N GLN A 118 18.96 -3.86 4.51
CA GLN A 118 18.05 -4.76 3.84
C GLN A 118 16.82 -3.97 3.42
N VAL A 119 16.30 -4.20 2.22
CA VAL A 119 15.02 -3.60 1.80
C VAL A 119 13.87 -4.27 2.57
N LEU A 120 12.99 -3.47 3.16
CA LEU A 120 11.76 -3.92 3.80
C LEU A 120 10.57 -3.79 2.86
N GLU A 121 10.50 -2.68 2.13
CA GLU A 121 9.46 -2.42 1.13
C GLU A 121 10.10 -1.86 -0.15
N PRO A 122 9.62 -2.29 -1.32
CA PRO A 122 8.56 -3.30 -1.53
C PRO A 122 9.00 -4.74 -1.19
N ASP A 123 8.03 -5.63 -0.95
CA ASP A 123 8.25 -7.00 -0.46
C ASP A 123 9.05 -7.88 -1.43
N TRP A 124 8.87 -7.68 -2.74
CA TRP A 124 9.62 -8.37 -3.80
C TRP A 124 11.11 -7.99 -3.88
N LEU A 125 11.57 -7.03 -3.08
CA LEU A 125 12.99 -6.66 -2.97
C LEU A 125 13.61 -7.07 -1.62
N THR A 126 12.91 -7.82 -0.77
CA THR A 126 13.39 -8.14 0.60
C THR A 126 14.71 -8.90 0.68
N ASP A 127 15.11 -9.59 -0.40
CA ASP A 127 16.41 -10.26 -0.51
C ASP A 127 17.57 -9.29 -0.84
N VAL A 128 17.27 -8.04 -1.21
CA VAL A 128 18.26 -7.03 -1.58
C VAL A 128 18.94 -6.51 -0.31
N THR A 129 20.25 -6.76 -0.22
CA THR A 129 21.10 -6.32 0.89
C THR A 129 22.42 -5.75 0.39
N GLY A 130 23.02 -4.85 1.16
CA GLY A 130 24.32 -4.28 0.82
C GLY A 130 24.76 -3.16 1.74
N TRP A 131 26.00 -2.73 1.59
CA TRP A 131 26.59 -1.63 2.35
C TRP A 131 26.37 -0.29 1.62
N VAL A 132 25.96 0.72 2.38
CA VAL A 132 25.83 2.11 1.93
C VAL A 132 26.48 3.06 2.95
N PRO A 133 26.94 4.25 2.54
CA PRO A 133 27.38 5.27 3.48
C PRO A 133 26.20 5.73 4.37
N VAL A 134 26.42 5.89 5.67
CA VAL A 134 25.41 6.38 6.64
C VAL A 134 24.80 7.70 6.17
N LYS A 135 25.59 8.59 5.56
CA LYS A 135 25.13 9.88 5.01
C LYS A 135 24.08 9.77 3.89
N ALA A 136 23.96 8.61 3.24
CA ALA A 136 22.93 8.37 2.23
C ALA A 136 21.56 8.08 2.87
N LEU A 137 21.56 7.66 4.14
CA LEU A 137 20.36 7.30 4.88
C LEU A 137 19.72 8.52 5.54
N ARG A 138 18.40 8.52 5.57
CA ARG A 138 17.56 9.48 6.29
C ARG A 138 16.68 8.74 7.27
N ALA A 139 16.71 9.15 8.54
CA ALA A 139 15.82 8.59 9.55
C ALA A 139 14.35 8.84 9.18
N ILE A 140 13.52 7.81 9.31
CA ILE A 140 12.08 7.94 9.09
C ILE A 140 11.48 8.65 10.31
N GLN A 141 10.93 9.84 10.08
CA GLN A 141 10.23 10.59 11.12
C GLN A 141 8.85 10.00 11.35
N ARG A 142 8.39 10.05 12.61
CA ARG A 142 7.05 9.61 13.00
C ARG A 142 6.38 10.69 13.84
N ASP A 143 5.07 10.82 13.71
CA ASP A 143 4.28 11.70 14.57
C ASP A 143 4.03 11.09 15.96
N SER A 144 3.33 11.82 16.83
CA SER A 144 3.01 11.37 18.19
C SER A 144 2.13 10.11 18.24
N THR A 145 1.51 9.73 17.13
CA THR A 145 0.70 8.51 16.99
C THR A 145 1.48 7.34 16.39
N GLY A 146 2.78 7.53 16.08
CA GLY A 146 3.66 6.53 15.49
C GLY A 146 3.55 6.41 13.97
N LYS A 147 2.70 7.23 13.32
CA LYS A 147 2.54 7.25 11.86
C LYS A 147 3.73 7.95 11.22
N ARG A 148 4.15 7.48 10.03
CA ARG A 148 5.26 8.10 9.29
C ARG A 148 4.90 9.52 8.89
N THR A 149 5.84 10.44 9.13
CA THR A 149 5.83 11.80 8.62
C THR A 149 6.71 11.86 7.39
N TYR A 150 6.10 12.12 6.23
CA TYR A 150 6.78 12.24 4.95
C TYR A 150 7.30 13.67 4.75
N VAL A 151 8.43 13.78 4.05
CA VAL A 151 9.10 15.02 3.64
C VAL A 151 9.28 15.05 2.13
N GLU A 152 9.68 16.18 1.56
CA GLU A 152 9.82 16.30 0.10
C GLU A 152 10.79 15.29 -0.52
N ALA A 153 11.83 14.90 0.23
CA ALA A 153 12.83 13.93 -0.22
C ALA A 153 12.34 12.47 -0.18
N ASP A 154 11.11 12.20 0.27
CA ASP A 154 10.47 10.89 0.12
C ASP A 154 9.83 10.70 -1.26
N PHE A 155 9.67 11.74 -2.09
CA PHE A 155 8.88 11.68 -3.31
C PHE A 155 9.71 11.97 -4.57
N SER A 156 9.25 11.41 -5.68
CA SER A 156 9.63 11.86 -7.02
C SER A 156 8.84 13.10 -7.40
N TRP A 157 9.51 14.06 -8.04
CA TRP A 157 8.86 15.29 -8.49
C TRP A 157 9.01 15.44 -10.00
N ASP A 158 7.88 15.46 -10.68
CA ASP A 158 7.79 15.80 -12.10
C ASP A 158 7.44 17.29 -12.29
N ARG A 159 7.38 17.74 -13.54
CA ARG A 159 7.07 19.16 -13.85
C ARG A 159 5.70 19.61 -13.35
N ASP A 160 4.74 18.70 -13.23
CA ASP A 160 3.37 19.02 -12.81
C ASP A 160 3.26 19.13 -11.28
N SER A 161 4.06 18.38 -10.53
CA SER A 161 4.05 18.31 -9.07
C SER A 161 5.09 19.21 -8.39
N ASP A 162 6.18 19.56 -9.08
CA ASP A 162 7.31 20.34 -8.55
C ASP A 162 6.87 21.73 -8.01
N ALA A 163 5.90 22.38 -8.65
CA ALA A 163 5.38 23.67 -8.19
C ALA A 163 4.52 23.58 -6.91
N PHE A 164 4.15 22.37 -6.48
CA PHE A 164 3.20 22.15 -5.39
C PHE A 164 3.78 21.36 -4.20
N LYS A 165 5.08 21.03 -4.18
CA LYS A 165 5.66 20.08 -3.17
C LYS A 165 5.20 20.32 -1.74
N PRO A 166 5.28 21.55 -1.17
CA PRO A 166 4.92 21.74 0.23
C PRO A 166 3.45 21.39 0.49
N LYS A 167 2.57 21.71 -0.46
CA LYS A 167 1.14 21.42 -0.37
C LYS A 167 0.84 19.93 -0.55
N LEU A 168 1.53 19.27 -1.49
CA LEU A 168 1.35 17.85 -1.74
C LEU A 168 1.86 17.00 -0.56
N VAL A 169 3.03 17.33 -0.01
CA VAL A 169 3.55 16.68 1.21
C VAL A 169 2.62 16.90 2.41
N ALA A 170 2.08 18.12 2.57
CA ALA A 170 1.10 18.41 3.61
C ALA A 170 -0.18 17.56 3.44
N ALA A 171 -0.69 17.44 2.21
CA ALA A 171 -1.85 16.61 1.90
C ALA A 171 -1.59 15.13 2.22
N VAL A 172 -0.46 14.56 1.76
CA VAL A 172 -0.11 13.15 2.00
C VAL A 172 -0.01 12.85 3.50
N ASN A 173 0.68 13.70 4.27
CA ASN A 173 0.76 13.54 5.72
C ASN A 173 -0.62 13.62 6.38
N ARG A 174 -1.50 14.48 5.88
CA ARG A 174 -2.87 14.58 6.38
C ARG A 174 -3.70 13.33 6.03
N ILE A 175 -3.56 12.81 4.81
CA ILE A 175 -4.18 11.54 4.37
C ILE A 175 -3.77 10.41 5.30
N VAL A 176 -2.48 10.22 5.55
CA VAL A 176 -2.00 9.13 6.42
C VAL A 176 -2.50 9.28 7.85
N ARG A 177 -2.61 10.51 8.38
CA ARG A 177 -3.16 10.76 9.71
C ARG A 177 -4.66 10.49 9.80
N GLU A 178 -5.45 10.98 8.85
CA GLU A 178 -6.92 10.97 8.92
C GLU A 178 -7.56 9.70 8.35
N ASN A 179 -6.93 9.08 7.35
CA ASN A 179 -7.48 7.93 6.67
C ASN A 179 -7.03 6.63 7.35
N ALA A 180 -7.90 6.03 8.16
CA ALA A 180 -7.63 4.78 8.85
C ALA A 180 -7.31 3.59 7.91
N ARG A 181 -7.67 3.66 6.63
CA ARG A 181 -7.39 2.65 5.61
C ARG A 181 -6.11 2.95 4.81
N CYS A 182 -5.42 4.04 5.11
CA CYS A 182 -4.18 4.45 4.44
C CYS A 182 -3.04 4.67 5.46
N PRO A 183 -2.60 3.63 6.18
CA PRO A 183 -1.54 3.78 7.17
C PRO A 183 -0.18 4.11 6.55
N THR A 184 0.02 3.77 5.28
CA THR A 184 1.25 4.01 4.51
C THR A 184 0.88 4.28 3.07
N VAL A 185 1.66 5.14 2.41
CA VAL A 185 1.50 5.46 0.99
C VAL A 185 2.72 4.98 0.21
N ASP A 186 2.53 4.76 -1.08
CA ASP A 186 3.62 4.60 -2.04
C ASP A 186 4.07 5.99 -2.52
N PRO A 187 5.24 6.49 -2.08
CA PRO A 187 5.72 7.81 -2.48
C PRO A 187 6.04 7.94 -3.97
N GLY A 188 6.31 6.82 -4.65
CA GLY A 188 6.58 6.79 -6.10
C GLY A 188 5.35 7.10 -6.95
N THR A 189 4.15 7.12 -6.36
CA THR A 189 2.88 7.30 -7.09
C THR A 189 2.29 8.69 -6.98
N LEU A 190 2.92 9.60 -6.23
CA LEU A 190 2.43 10.97 -6.09
C LEU A 190 2.50 11.68 -7.45
N SER A 191 1.36 11.90 -8.08
CA SER A 191 1.30 12.37 -9.48
C SER A 191 0.00 13.09 -9.79
N LYS A 192 0.02 13.92 -10.84
CA LYS A 192 -1.18 14.62 -11.32
C LYS A 192 -2.09 13.65 -12.09
N SER A 193 -3.38 13.67 -11.78
CA SER A 193 -4.41 12.96 -12.54
C SER A 193 -4.83 13.77 -13.75
N GLY A 194 -4.40 13.38 -14.95
CA GLY A 194 -4.86 13.98 -16.20
C GLY A 194 -6.39 13.99 -16.34
N PRO A 195 -7.08 12.84 -16.19
CA PRO A 195 -8.53 12.76 -16.37
C PRO A 195 -9.36 13.55 -15.35
N ARG A 196 -8.84 13.78 -14.14
CA ARG A 196 -9.56 14.51 -13.07
C ARG A 196 -9.18 15.99 -12.98
N SER A 197 -8.04 16.38 -13.56
CA SER A 197 -7.58 17.76 -13.54
C SER A 197 -8.35 18.63 -14.54
N LYS A 198 -8.61 19.89 -14.16
CA LYS A 198 -9.15 20.92 -15.05
C LYS A 198 -8.18 22.12 -15.09
N PRO A 199 -8.27 23.01 -16.10
CA PRO A 199 -7.49 24.24 -16.12
C PRO A 199 -7.66 25.03 -14.81
N GLY A 200 -6.54 25.38 -14.15
CA GLY A 200 -6.54 26.08 -12.86
C GLY A 200 -6.96 25.25 -11.64
N LYS A 201 -7.35 23.97 -11.83
CA LYS A 201 -7.76 23.04 -10.75
C LYS A 201 -7.07 21.68 -10.94
N PRO A 202 -5.76 21.60 -10.64
CA PRO A 202 -5.04 20.35 -10.76
C PRO A 202 -5.47 19.39 -9.64
N VAL A 203 -5.73 18.14 -10.01
CA VAL A 203 -6.01 17.05 -9.07
C VAL A 203 -4.83 16.10 -9.08
N PHE A 204 -4.30 15.80 -7.90
CA PHE A 204 -3.24 14.83 -7.68
C PHE A 204 -3.80 13.56 -7.07
N TYR A 205 -3.00 12.51 -7.05
CA TYR A 205 -3.28 11.31 -6.30
C TYR A 205 -2.00 10.75 -5.68
N VAL A 206 -2.19 9.95 -4.63
CA VAL A 206 -1.19 9.05 -4.07
C VAL A 206 -1.83 7.70 -3.81
N THR A 207 -1.07 6.62 -3.96
CA THR A 207 -1.54 5.26 -3.70
C THR A 207 -1.32 4.90 -2.23
N CYS A 208 -2.38 4.52 -1.54
CA CYS A 208 -2.33 3.86 -0.25
C CYS A 208 -1.92 2.40 -0.44
N GLN A 209 -0.89 1.97 0.30
CA GLN A 209 -0.42 0.59 0.27
C GLN A 209 -1.25 -0.30 1.20
N GLY A 210 -1.23 -1.61 0.92
CA GLY A 210 -1.93 -2.64 1.69
C GLY A 210 -2.36 -3.80 0.78
N GLU A 211 -3.15 -4.73 1.32
CA GLU A 211 -3.67 -5.89 0.57
C GLU A 211 -4.54 -5.48 -0.63
N GLN A 212 -5.24 -4.35 -0.50
CA GLN A 212 -6.02 -3.73 -1.58
C GLN A 212 -5.54 -2.30 -1.77
N PRO A 213 -4.50 -2.07 -2.60
CA PRO A 213 -4.00 -0.74 -2.88
C PRO A 213 -5.10 0.13 -3.51
N PHE A 214 -5.15 1.40 -3.12
CA PHE A 214 -6.12 2.34 -3.69
C PHE A 214 -5.59 3.76 -3.73
N ASN A 215 -6.10 4.55 -4.67
CA ASN A 215 -5.73 5.95 -4.82
C ASN A 215 -6.58 6.84 -3.92
N VAL A 216 -5.95 7.85 -3.33
CA VAL A 216 -6.63 9.01 -2.75
C VAL A 216 -6.36 10.21 -3.64
N TRP A 217 -7.42 10.84 -4.13
CA TRP A 217 -7.35 12.02 -5.00
C TRP A 217 -7.58 13.30 -4.21
N PHE A 218 -6.85 14.37 -4.55
CA PHE A 218 -6.93 15.64 -3.84
C PHE A 218 -6.42 16.81 -4.69
N GLU A 219 -6.90 18.01 -4.39
CA GLU A 219 -6.32 19.26 -4.89
C GLU A 219 -5.24 19.78 -3.92
N PRO A 220 -4.22 20.54 -4.37
CA PRO A 220 -3.20 21.09 -3.48
C PRO A 220 -3.75 21.96 -2.35
N SER A 221 -4.92 22.59 -2.53
CA SER A 221 -5.59 23.39 -1.49
C SER A 221 -6.23 22.55 -0.38
N ASP A 222 -6.57 21.28 -0.64
CA ASP A 222 -7.28 20.44 0.32
C ASP A 222 -6.48 20.19 1.60
N ALA A 223 -5.14 20.27 1.53
CA ALA A 223 -4.27 20.14 2.70
C ALA A 223 -4.56 21.19 3.79
N ALA A 224 -4.93 22.41 3.39
CA ALA A 224 -5.16 23.54 4.28
C ALA A 224 -6.65 23.77 4.59
N ASP A 225 -7.56 23.17 3.81
CA ASP A 225 -8.99 23.34 3.98
C ASP A 225 -9.51 22.47 5.14
N LYS A 226 -9.90 23.11 6.25
CA LYS A 226 -10.45 22.43 7.43
C LYS A 226 -11.83 21.81 7.18
N GLY A 227 -12.56 22.23 6.15
CA GLY A 227 -13.83 21.66 5.74
C GLY A 227 -13.68 20.40 4.90
N LYS A 228 -12.49 20.15 4.33
CA LYS A 228 -12.15 18.89 3.65
C LYS A 228 -11.65 17.88 4.66
N SER A 229 -12.06 16.62 4.49
CA SER A 229 -11.61 15.50 5.32
C SER A 229 -11.03 14.42 4.41
N PHE A 230 -9.91 13.84 4.81
CA PHE A 230 -9.35 12.64 4.17
C PHE A 230 -9.75 11.34 4.87
N SER A 231 -10.72 11.41 5.80
CA SER A 231 -11.22 10.23 6.51
C SER A 231 -11.70 9.15 5.52
N ALA A 232 -11.45 7.90 5.88
CA ALA A 232 -11.84 6.76 5.06
C ALA A 232 -13.36 6.78 4.80
N MET A 233 -13.75 6.72 3.53
CA MET A 233 -15.16 6.58 3.17
C MET A 233 -15.65 5.20 3.61
N ARG A 234 -16.83 5.16 4.23
CA ARG A 234 -17.48 3.91 4.59
C ARG A 234 -18.18 3.34 3.37
N ASN A 235 -17.97 2.06 3.10
CA ASN A 235 -18.74 1.33 2.10
C ASN A 235 -20.23 1.36 2.45
N VAL A 236 -21.09 1.37 1.43
CA VAL A 236 -22.51 1.12 1.58
C VAL A 236 -22.74 -0.21 2.28
N ASP A 237 -23.77 -0.27 3.14
CA ASP A 237 -24.24 -1.52 3.73
C ASP A 237 -24.68 -2.51 2.64
N ARG A 238 -24.44 -3.82 2.87
CA ARG A 238 -24.80 -4.86 1.90
C ARG A 238 -26.30 -4.89 1.61
N GLY A 239 -27.14 -4.80 2.64
CA GLY A 239 -28.59 -4.80 2.48
C GLY A 239 -29.07 -3.58 1.69
N GLY A 240 -28.61 -2.40 2.07
CA GLY A 240 -28.91 -1.14 1.38
C GLY A 240 -28.45 -1.14 -0.07
N ALA A 241 -27.24 -1.63 -0.36
CA ALA A 241 -26.71 -1.71 -1.72
C ALA A 241 -27.54 -2.64 -2.62
N VAL A 242 -27.95 -3.80 -2.08
CA VAL A 242 -28.81 -4.76 -2.80
C VAL A 242 -30.18 -4.14 -3.09
N GLN A 243 -30.78 -3.46 -2.11
CA GLN A 243 -32.07 -2.78 -2.29
C GLN A 243 -32.01 -1.69 -3.35
N LEU A 244 -30.96 -0.85 -3.33
CA LEU A 244 -30.78 0.20 -4.32
C LEU A 244 -30.52 -0.36 -5.73
N CYS A 245 -29.78 -1.46 -5.84
CA CYS A 245 -29.52 -2.11 -7.13
C CYS A 245 -30.78 -2.83 -7.68
N GLU A 246 -31.59 -3.45 -6.81
CA GLU A 246 -32.91 -3.97 -7.19
C GLU A 246 -33.83 -2.86 -7.67
N GLN A 247 -33.85 -1.72 -6.98
CA GLN A 247 -34.64 -0.56 -7.38
C GLN A 247 -34.20 -0.03 -8.75
N ALA A 248 -32.90 0.01 -9.01
CA ALA A 248 -32.35 0.37 -10.32
C ALA A 248 -32.79 -0.60 -11.43
N ALA A 249 -32.86 -1.91 -11.15
CA ALA A 249 -33.39 -2.90 -12.08
C ALA A 249 -34.89 -2.68 -12.38
N LYS A 250 -35.68 -2.35 -11.34
CA LYS A 250 -37.11 -2.00 -11.49
C LYS A 250 -37.31 -0.77 -12.36
N GLU A 251 -36.51 0.28 -12.15
CA GLU A 251 -36.56 1.52 -12.93
C GLU A 251 -36.19 1.33 -14.40
N ALA A 252 -35.33 0.35 -14.70
CA ALA A 252 -34.90 0.07 -16.07
C ALA A 252 -35.88 -0.83 -16.85
N ALA A 253 -36.78 -1.54 -16.16
CA ALA A 253 -37.69 -2.50 -16.79
C ALA A 253 -38.98 -1.84 -17.31
N ASN A 254 -39.46 -2.30 -18.48
CA ASN A 254 -40.75 -1.88 -19.03
C ASN A 254 -41.94 -2.23 -18.12
N ASN A 255 -41.84 -3.34 -17.38
CA ASN A 255 -42.83 -3.78 -16.40
C ASN A 255 -42.17 -4.00 -15.03
N PRO A 256 -41.99 -2.94 -14.21
CA PRO A 256 -41.25 -3.00 -12.96
C PRO A 256 -41.75 -4.07 -11.97
N GLN A 257 -43.07 -4.34 -11.98
CA GLN A 257 -43.70 -5.34 -11.11
C GLN A 257 -43.32 -6.78 -11.45
N THR A 258 -42.77 -7.02 -12.64
CA THR A 258 -42.34 -8.34 -13.10
C THR A 258 -40.86 -8.61 -12.82
N VAL A 259 -40.14 -7.65 -12.24
CA VAL A 259 -38.72 -7.80 -11.94
C VAL A 259 -38.52 -8.81 -10.83
N SER A 260 -37.80 -9.88 -11.15
CA SER A 260 -37.31 -10.87 -10.18
C SER A 260 -35.80 -10.72 -10.04
N PHE A 261 -35.36 -9.98 -9.02
CA PHE A 261 -33.95 -9.70 -8.76
C PHE A 261 -33.30 -10.78 -7.91
N SER A 262 -32.12 -11.26 -8.30
CA SER A 262 -31.35 -12.24 -7.54
C SER A 262 -30.68 -11.60 -6.34
N LYS A 263 -31.13 -11.93 -5.13
CA LYS A 263 -30.58 -11.37 -3.87
C LYS A 263 -29.50 -12.24 -3.25
N PHE A 264 -29.30 -13.47 -3.74
CA PHE A 264 -28.44 -14.45 -3.09
C PHE A 264 -27.64 -15.30 -4.09
N MET A 265 -28.31 -15.95 -5.05
CA MET A 265 -27.66 -16.95 -5.93
C MET A 265 -26.66 -16.34 -6.91
N ASP A 266 -27.04 -15.24 -7.57
CA ASP A 266 -26.21 -14.58 -8.59
C ASP A 266 -25.57 -13.29 -8.06
N LEU A 267 -25.64 -13.04 -6.74
CA LEU A 267 -25.22 -11.80 -6.11
C LEU A 267 -23.74 -11.86 -5.69
N ALA A 268 -22.91 -10.99 -6.26
CA ALA A 268 -21.60 -10.66 -5.71
C ALA A 268 -21.60 -9.26 -5.09
N PHE A 269 -21.13 -9.18 -3.85
CA PHE A 269 -20.89 -7.93 -3.13
C PHE A 269 -19.38 -7.72 -3.02
N VAL A 270 -18.86 -6.70 -3.69
CA VAL A 270 -17.42 -6.45 -3.78
C VAL A 270 -17.10 -5.09 -3.14
N PRO A 271 -16.72 -5.05 -1.85
CA PRO A 271 -16.27 -3.83 -1.20
C PRO A 271 -14.79 -3.57 -1.54
N TYR A 272 -14.46 -2.30 -1.73
CA TYR A 272 -13.09 -1.84 -1.94
C TYR A 272 -12.60 -1.01 -0.75
N ALA A 273 -11.28 -1.05 -0.50
CA ALA A 273 -10.64 -0.32 0.59
C ALA A 273 -10.84 1.20 0.51
N ASN A 274 -10.98 1.80 -0.68
CA ASN A 274 -11.28 3.22 -0.82
C ASN A 274 -12.70 3.63 -0.39
N GLY A 275 -13.56 2.68 0.00
CA GLY A 275 -14.95 2.92 0.38
C GLY A 275 -15.95 2.72 -0.76
N ASN A 276 -15.48 2.42 -1.97
CA ASN A 276 -16.37 2.08 -3.08
C ASN A 276 -16.90 0.65 -2.95
N THR A 277 -18.04 0.40 -3.56
CA THR A 277 -18.66 -0.93 -3.57
C THR A 277 -19.20 -1.24 -4.95
N ARG A 278 -18.99 -2.46 -5.44
CA ARG A 278 -19.63 -2.96 -6.66
C ARG A 278 -20.58 -4.09 -6.30
N ILE A 279 -21.82 -3.97 -6.75
CA ILE A 279 -22.80 -5.05 -6.76
C ILE A 279 -22.84 -5.62 -8.17
N ILE A 280 -22.77 -6.94 -8.27
CA ILE A 280 -23.02 -7.66 -9.50
C ILE A 280 -24.17 -8.61 -9.19
N SER A 281 -25.22 -8.56 -10.00
CA SER A 281 -26.34 -9.48 -9.88
C SER A 281 -26.99 -9.79 -11.22
N SER A 282 -28.08 -10.55 -11.18
CA SER A 282 -28.97 -10.80 -12.30
C SER A 282 -30.43 -10.52 -11.90
N PHE A 283 -31.26 -10.25 -12.90
CA PHE A 283 -32.71 -10.21 -12.73
C PHE A 283 -33.43 -10.70 -13.98
N THR A 284 -34.67 -11.17 -13.83
CA THR A 284 -35.58 -11.36 -14.98
C THR A 284 -36.65 -10.28 -15.00
N ALA A 285 -37.13 -9.94 -16.19
CA ALA A 285 -38.25 -9.01 -16.36
C ALA A 285 -39.01 -9.35 -17.65
N LYS A 286 -40.32 -9.05 -17.67
CA LYS A 286 -41.15 -9.21 -18.86
C LYS A 286 -41.19 -7.93 -19.68
N ASN A 287 -41.07 -8.06 -21.00
CA ASN A 287 -41.32 -6.95 -21.93
C ASN A 287 -42.83 -6.68 -22.10
N THR A 288 -43.18 -5.70 -22.94
CA THR A 288 -44.58 -5.31 -23.21
C THR A 288 -45.43 -6.42 -23.82
N PHE A 289 -44.83 -7.45 -24.41
CA PHE A 289 -45.51 -8.63 -24.97
C PHE A 289 -45.57 -9.80 -23.97
N GLY A 290 -45.12 -9.61 -22.73
CA GLY A 290 -45.11 -10.65 -21.70
C GLY A 290 -43.96 -11.66 -21.79
N VAL A 291 -43.01 -11.45 -22.71
CA VAL A 291 -41.84 -12.31 -22.88
C VAL A 291 -40.82 -11.99 -21.79
N GLU A 292 -40.39 -13.00 -21.04
CA GLU A 292 -39.36 -12.87 -20.00
C GLU A 292 -37.95 -12.99 -20.59
N SER A 293 -37.09 -12.03 -20.23
CA SER A 293 -35.65 -12.04 -20.52
C SER A 293 -34.85 -12.00 -19.21
N LYS A 294 -33.64 -12.55 -19.24
CA LYS A 294 -32.66 -12.47 -18.14
C LYS A 294 -31.65 -11.36 -18.42
N PHE A 295 -31.33 -10.59 -17.40
CA PHE A 295 -30.38 -9.48 -17.46
C PHE A 295 -29.29 -9.66 -16.41
N ARG A 296 -28.09 -9.19 -16.72
CA ARG A 296 -27.03 -8.92 -15.77
C ARG A 296 -27.09 -7.45 -15.40
N ILE A 297 -26.90 -7.13 -14.12
CA ILE A 297 -26.80 -5.77 -13.63
C ILE A 297 -25.57 -5.59 -12.77
N GLU A 298 -24.89 -4.48 -12.96
CA GLU A 298 -23.79 -4.03 -12.13
C GLU A 298 -24.10 -2.63 -11.60
N CYS A 299 -24.04 -2.46 -10.29
CA CYS A 299 -24.25 -1.18 -9.63
C CYS A 299 -22.97 -0.78 -8.90
N PHE A 300 -22.47 0.42 -9.17
CA PHE A 300 -21.28 0.97 -8.54
C PHE A 300 -21.66 2.06 -7.54
N PHE A 301 -21.04 2.02 -6.37
CA PHE A 301 -21.28 2.94 -5.27
C PHE A 301 -19.97 3.62 -4.86
N GLU A 302 -20.03 4.94 -4.67
CA GLU A 302 -19.02 5.72 -3.97
C GLU A 302 -19.56 6.06 -2.57
N GLY A 303 -18.99 5.44 -1.54
CA GLY A 303 -19.58 5.44 -0.21
C GLY A 303 -20.97 4.81 -0.22
N SER A 304 -21.99 5.58 0.17
CA SER A 304 -23.41 5.17 0.18
C SER A 304 -24.18 5.53 -1.11
N THR A 305 -23.58 6.26 -2.04
CA THR A 305 -24.28 6.81 -3.21
C THR A 305 -23.99 5.96 -4.44
N MET A 306 -25.04 5.50 -5.12
CA MET A 306 -24.89 4.82 -6.41
C MET A 306 -24.51 5.85 -7.49
N THR A 307 -23.38 5.64 -8.15
CA THR A 307 -22.83 6.56 -9.16
C THR A 307 -23.00 6.05 -10.58
N GLU A 308 -23.05 4.73 -10.75
CA GLU A 308 -23.18 4.10 -12.06
C GLU A 308 -24.00 2.82 -11.96
N ARG A 309 -24.74 2.53 -13.04
CA ARG A 309 -25.40 1.24 -13.26
C ARG A 309 -25.19 0.81 -14.70
N ASN A 310 -24.81 -0.45 -14.88
CA ASN A 310 -24.73 -1.08 -16.19
C ASN A 310 -25.69 -2.28 -16.23
N ILE A 311 -26.49 -2.38 -17.28
CA ILE A 311 -27.46 -3.45 -17.49
C ILE A 311 -27.26 -4.02 -18.88
N GLU A 312 -27.08 -5.34 -18.93
CA GLU A 312 -26.83 -6.07 -20.16
C GLU A 312 -27.77 -7.27 -20.22
N GLU A 313 -28.32 -7.57 -21.41
CA GLU A 313 -29.11 -8.79 -21.60
C GLU A 313 -28.18 -10.01 -21.50
N GLY A 314 -28.52 -10.94 -20.62
CA GLY A 314 -27.73 -12.16 -20.40
C GLY A 314 -27.92 -13.14 -21.55
N ARG A 315 -26.85 -13.84 -21.94
CA ARG A 315 -27.00 -15.02 -22.80
C ARG A 315 -27.77 -16.09 -22.03
N ARG A 316 -28.78 -16.68 -22.69
CA ARG A 316 -29.56 -17.82 -22.18
C ARG A 316 -28.67 -19.01 -21.85
#